data_AF-A0A4R6SD03-F1
#
_entry.id   AF-A0A4R6SD03-F1
#
_cell.length_a   1.000
_cell.length_b   1.000
_cell.length_c   1.000
_cell.angle_alpha   90.00
_cell.angle_beta   90.00
_cell.angle_gamma   90.00
#
_symmetry.space_group_name_H-M   'P 1'
#
loop_
_entity.id
_entity.type
_entity.pdbx_description
1 polymer ?
#
loop_
_entity_poly.entity_id
_entity_poly.type
_entity_poly.pdbx_seq_one_letter_code
_entity_poly.pdbx_strand_id
1 'polypeptide(L)' 'MTTPCCHDGFVNEDHREALDRIKDARDKAIHHTRLAQQFAAERRELMQGLIDQGVSQSDIARELGVSRQAIQKMLAC' A
#
# COMPACT_ATOMS: atom_id res chain seq x y z
N MET A 1 33.40 29.26 -28.92
CA MET A 1 33.92 28.23 -28.02
C MET A 1 32.72 27.59 -27.34
N THR A 2 32.24 26.47 -27.88
CA THR A 2 31.04 25.79 -27.38
C THR A 2 31.52 24.66 -26.50
N THR A 3 31.28 24.76 -25.20
CA THR A 3 31.62 23.72 -24.23
C THR A 3 30.74 22.49 -24.52
N PRO A 4 31.30 21.30 -24.77
CA PRO A 4 30.50 20.10 -24.88
C PRO A 4 30.04 19.73 -23.46
N CYS A 5 28.77 19.97 -23.17
CA CYS A 5 28.12 19.42 -22.00
C CYS A 5 28.11 17.89 -22.16
N CYS A 6 28.93 17.21 -21.37
CA CYS A 6 28.92 15.75 -21.25
C CYS A 6 27.65 15.29 -20.54
N HIS A 7 26.52 15.31 -21.25
CA HIS A 7 25.27 14.69 -20.84
C HIS A 7 25.02 13.47 -21.74
N ASP A 8 25.74 12.39 -21.48
CA ASP A 8 25.28 11.06 -21.85
C ASP A 8 25.95 10.09 -20.88
N GLY A 9 25.36 9.97 -19.70
CA GLY A 9 25.68 8.89 -18.78
C GLY A 9 25.18 7.59 -19.39
N PHE A 10 25.98 7.03 -20.28
CA PHE A 10 25.80 5.69 -20.84
C PHE A 10 25.66 4.73 -19.66
N VAL A 11 24.41 4.33 -19.37
CA VAL A 11 24.16 3.23 -18.44
C VAL A 11 24.84 2.02 -19.07
N ASN A 12 26.02 1.67 -18.54
CA ASN A 12 26.74 0.46 -18.94
C ASN A 12 25.77 -0.71 -18.96
N GLU A 13 25.87 -1.60 -19.95
CA GLU A 13 24.97 -2.76 -20.12
C GLU A 13 24.81 -3.53 -18.80
N ASP A 14 25.89 -3.65 -18.02
CA ASP A 14 25.93 -4.29 -16.70
C ASP A 14 24.98 -3.66 -15.65
N HIS A 15 24.67 -2.37 -15.77
CA HIS A 15 23.74 -1.67 -14.87
C HIS A 15 22.30 -1.70 -15.37
N ARG A 16 22.07 -2.01 -16.65
CA ARG A 16 20.73 -2.05 -17.23
C ARG A 16 19.87 -3.12 -16.56
N GLU A 17 20.43 -4.31 -16.35
CA GLU A 17 19.73 -5.40 -15.66
C GLU A 17 19.35 -5.01 -14.22
N ALA A 18 20.27 -4.39 -13.48
CA ALA A 18 19.99 -3.93 -12.12
C ALA A 18 18.87 -2.88 -12.09
N LEU A 19 18.88 -1.93 -13.03
CA LEU A 19 17.84 -0.92 -13.14
C LEU A 19 16.48 -1.52 -13.52
N ASP A 20 16.45 -2.52 -14.39
CA ASP A 20 15.20 -3.18 -14.78
C ASP A 20 14.62 -4.00 -13.62
N ARG A 21 15.46 -4.67 -12.82
CA ARG A 21 15.05 -5.32 -11.57
C ARG A 21 14.48 -4.31 -10.55
N ILE A 22 15.09 -3.12 -10.43
CA ILE A 22 14.58 -2.06 -9.54
C ILE A 22 13.21 -1.57 -10.01
N LYS A 23 13.02 -1.35 -11.32
CA LYS A 23 11.72 -0.93 -11.86
C LYS A 23 10.64 -1.97 -11.59
N ASP A 24 10.93 -3.24 -11.86
CA ASP A 24 10.00 -4.35 -11.60
C ASP A 24 9.63 -4.44 -10.11
N ALA A 25 10.62 -4.38 -9.21
CA ALA A 25 10.37 -4.38 -7.76
C ALA A 25 9.51 -3.18 -7.33
N ARG A 26 9.77 -1.99 -7.87
CA ARG A 26 8.99 -0.78 -7.60
C ARG A 26 7.55 -0.93 -8.08
N ASP A 27 7.34 -1.43 -9.30
CA ASP A 27 6.01 -1.58 -9.87
C ASP A 27 5.18 -2.62 -9.09
N LYS A 28 5.80 -3.71 -8.65
CA LYS A 28 5.20 -4.67 -7.70
C LYS A 28 4.82 -4.01 -6.38
N ALA A 29 5.71 -3.22 -5.79
CA ALA A 29 5.43 -2.53 -4.52
C ALA A 29 4.27 -1.53 -4.65
N ILE A 30 4.21 -0.78 -5.75
CA ILE A 30 3.10 0.15 -6.05
C ILE A 30 1.80 -0.64 -6.22
N HIS A 31 1.83 -1.75 -6.96
CA HIS A 31 0.66 -2.60 -7.16
C HIS A 31 0.11 -3.14 -5.83
N HIS A 32 0.98 -3.71 -4.99
CA HIS A 32 0.58 -4.22 -3.67
C HIS A 32 0.10 -3.12 -2.73
N THR A 33 0.68 -1.91 -2.82
CA THR A 33 0.21 -0.76 -2.03
C THR A 33 -1.20 -0.35 -2.44
N ARG A 34 -1.51 -0.31 -3.74
CA ARG A 34 -2.87 -0.04 -4.23
C ARG A 34 -3.86 -1.10 -3.77
N LEU A 35 -3.51 -2.38 -3.86
CA LEU A 35 -4.35 -3.48 -3.35
C LEU A 35 -4.58 -3.35 -1.85
N ALA A 36 -3.53 -3.08 -1.06
CA ALA A 36 -3.65 -2.92 0.37
C ALA A 36 -4.58 -1.75 0.74
N GLN A 37 -4.53 -0.64 0.00
CA GLN A 37 -5.44 0.50 0.17
C GLN A 37 -6.90 0.12 -0.16
N GLN A 38 -7.12 -0.61 -1.25
CA GLN A 38 -8.45 -1.08 -1.64
C GLN A 38 -9.06 -1.99 -0.57
N PHE A 39 -8.32 -3.02 -0.13
CA PHE A 39 -8.80 -3.92 0.91
C PHE A 39 -8.96 -3.22 2.27
N ALA A 40 -8.13 -2.22 2.57
CA ALA A 40 -8.30 -1.42 3.78
C ALA A 40 -9.61 -0.62 3.77
N ALA A 41 -9.99 -0.05 2.62
CA ALA A 41 -11.26 0.65 2.43
C ALA A 41 -12.45 -0.31 2.52
N GLU A 42 -12.41 -1.42 1.79
CA GLU A 42 -13.47 -2.45 1.82
C GLU A 42 -13.70 -2.97 3.25
N ARG A 43 -12.62 -3.28 3.97
CA ARG A 43 -12.71 -3.71 5.37
C ARG A 43 -13.38 -2.67 6.26
N ARG A 44 -13.12 -1.38 6.03
CA ARG A 44 -13.75 -0.29 6.78
C ARG A 44 -15.24 -0.19 6.48
N GLU A 45 -15.60 -0.24 5.20
CA GLU A 45 -17.01 -0.21 4.77
C GLU A 45 -17.80 -1.36 5.38
N LEU A 46 -17.24 -2.58 5.37
CA LEU A 46 -17.85 -3.75 6.00
C LEU A 46 -18.02 -3.57 7.52
N MET A 47 -16.99 -3.09 8.21
CA MET A 47 -17.11 -2.81 9.65
C MET A 47 -18.14 -1.74 9.96
N GLN A 48 -18.19 -0.66 9.17
CA GLN A 48 -19.16 0.41 9.35
C GLN A 48 -20.57 -0.12 9.12
N GLY A 49 -20.80 -0.94 8.08
CA GLY A 49 -22.08 -1.57 7.82
C GLY A 49 -22.57 -2.46 8.97
N LEU A 50 -21.67 -3.15 9.68
CA LEU A 50 -22.02 -3.91 10.89
C LEU A 50 -22.43 -2.99 12.05
N ILE A 51 -21.71 -1.89 12.24
CA ILE A 51 -22.02 -0.89 13.28
C ILE A 51 -23.39 -0.26 13.01
N ASP A 52 -23.70 0.06 11.75
CA ASP A 52 -24.96 0.65 11.35
C ASP A 52 -26.15 -0.31 11.56
N GLN A 53 -25.89 -1.63 11.52
CA GLN A 53 -26.85 -2.68 11.89
C GLN A 53 -26.99 -2.88 13.42
N GLY A 54 -26.26 -2.11 14.23
CA GLY A 54 -26.29 -2.16 15.68
C GLY A 54 -25.29 -3.12 16.32
N VAL A 55 -24.37 -3.71 15.55
CA VAL A 55 -23.31 -4.56 16.12
C VAL A 55 -22.29 -3.69 16.85
N SER A 56 -21.96 -4.06 18.10
CA SER A 56 -21.00 -3.28 18.89
C SER A 56 -19.56 -3.51 18.40
N GLN A 57 -18.72 -2.46 18.48
CA GLN A 57 -17.28 -2.59 18.17
C GLN A 57 -16.58 -3.66 19.02
N SER A 58 -17.08 -3.95 20.23
CA SER A 58 -16.52 -4.96 21.11
C SER A 58 -16.80 -6.38 20.61
N ASP A 59 -18.01 -6.61 20.08
CA ASP A 59 -18.35 -7.89 19.47
C ASP A 59 -17.58 -8.10 18.18
N ILE A 60 -17.47 -7.07 17.33
CA ILE A 60 -16.65 -7.12 16.11
C ILE A 60 -15.19 -7.44 16.46
N ALA A 61 -14.62 -6.79 17.47
CA ALA A 61 -13.26 -7.06 17.94
C ALA A 61 -13.08 -8.51 18.39
N ARG A 62 -14.05 -9.04 19.16
CA ARG A 62 -14.04 -10.42 19.65
C ARG A 62 -14.06 -11.42 18.49
N GLU A 63 -14.95 -11.23 17.52
CA GLU A 63 -15.07 -12.17 16.40
C GLU A 63 -13.89 -12.10 15.42
N LEU A 64 -13.30 -10.91 15.23
CA LEU A 64 -12.10 -10.76 14.41
C LEU A 64 -10.81 -11.18 15.14
N GLY A 65 -10.87 -11.50 16.43
CA GLY A 65 -9.70 -11.88 17.23
C GLY A 65 -8.71 -10.72 17.44
N VAL A 66 -9.19 -9.48 17.47
CA VAL A 66 -8.37 -8.26 17.60
C VAL A 66 -8.75 -7.45 18.82
N SER A 67 -7.90 -6.50 19.22
CA SER A 67 -8.25 -5.57 20.29
C SER A 67 -9.26 -4.53 19.81
N ARG A 68 -10.08 -4.00 20.73
CA ARG A 68 -10.97 -2.87 20.45
C ARG A 68 -10.23 -1.65 19.90
N GLN A 69 -8.99 -1.43 20.37
CA GLN A 69 -8.13 -0.36 19.87
C GLN A 69 -7.74 -0.58 18.40
N ALA A 70 -7.58 -1.83 17.96
CA ALA A 70 -7.32 -2.13 16.56
C ALA A 70 -8.54 -1.77 15.69
N ILE A 71 -9.77 -2.08 16.14
CA ILE A 71 -11.00 -1.64 15.46
C ILE A 71 -11.04 -0.12 15.32
N GLN A 72 -10.78 0.62 16.41
CA GLN A 72 -10.75 2.09 16.37
C GLN A 72 -9.74 2.61 15.33
N LYS A 73 -8.53 2.05 15.29
CA LYS A 73 -7.53 2.44 14.28
C LYS A 73 -8.01 2.13 12.86
N MET A 74 -8.65 0.98 12.64
CA MET A 74 -9.14 0.59 11.32
C MET A 74 -10.28 1.48 10.81
N LEU A 75 -11.11 2.01 11.72
CA LEU A 75 -12.17 2.96 11.40
C LEU A 75 -11.68 4.41 11.23
N ALA A 76 -10.58 4.78 11.90
CA ALA A 76 -10.04 6.15 11.90
C ALA A 76 -9.02 6.44 10.79
N CYS A 77 -8.47 5.42 10.14
CA CYS A 77 -7.70 5.58 8.90
C CYS A 77 -8.60 6.01 7.74
#